data_AF-A0A7V8RCI6-F1
#
_entry.id   AF-A0A7V8RCI6-F1
#
_cell.length_a   1.000
_cell.length_b   1.000
_cell.length_c   1.000
_cell.angle_alpha   90.00
_cell.angle_beta   90.00
_cell.angle_gamma   90.00
#
_symmetry.space_group_name_H-M   'P 1'
#
loop_
_entity.id
_entity.type
_entity.pdbx_description
1 polymer ?
#
loop_
_entity_poly.entity_id
_entity_poly.type
_entity_poly.pdbx_seq_one_letter_code
_entity_poly.pdbx_strand_id
1 'polypeptide(L)'
;MNMQAFGSADATAAGYKVDVSRGERVARVSSEWFSRPDDQRFLSLDELARSVRQRSDRSRTRVVETASIQVEASRNDPERLLLMFPGSDAPVAPTHWSFGQLAAQATAPAAYLRQLPAPLAAINLQYGLSSSRSEHIKTLETVDDTDGRTQLRAVTGPDYGRIFDHELVEAVQRIAGNGTGDTRWKVPGVLDWSTGIYNPHVDISRDTTTLYASDRDVFLFLVDDLNPIEAGRLPDGSPDLFFRGFYCWNSEVSARTLGIASFYLRAVCQNRNLWGVEDFQEISIRHSKYAANRFAHEAAPALLNFANSSAQPFINGIRQARERIVARSDEDRSQFLKARGFSRSESARIIETVLAEEGRPPESIFDFVQGITALARTKTHQDVRLDLETRAKRLLDRVH
;
A
#
# COMPACT_ATOMS: atom_id res chain seq x y z
N MET A 1 6.25 6.16 46.29
CA MET A 1 4.88 6.72 46.26
C MET A 1 4.70 7.28 44.86
N ASN A 2 4.30 6.41 43.92
CA ASN A 2 4.25 6.72 42.49
C ASN A 2 2.86 7.26 42.16
N MET A 3 2.80 8.56 41.87
CA MET A 3 1.58 9.23 41.43
C MET A 3 1.43 8.96 39.93
N GLN A 4 0.69 7.90 39.59
CA GLN A 4 0.15 7.73 38.24
C GLN A 4 -0.92 8.81 38.04
N ALA A 5 -0.60 9.79 37.19
CA ALA A 5 -1.60 10.73 36.70
C ALA A 5 -2.50 9.98 35.71
N PHE A 6 -3.68 9.58 36.17
CA PHE A 6 -4.78 9.20 35.28
C PHE A 6 -5.22 10.44 34.51
N GLY A 7 -4.87 10.50 33.22
CA GLY A 7 -5.47 11.45 32.29
C GLY A 7 -6.97 11.18 32.22
N SER A 8 -7.76 12.23 32.43
CA SER A 8 -9.22 12.22 32.47
C SER A 8 -9.84 11.61 31.21
N ALA A 9 -10.78 10.67 31.41
CA ALA A 9 -11.54 9.97 30.37
C ALA A 9 -12.48 10.86 29.53
N ASP A 10 -12.54 12.19 29.76
CA ASP A 10 -13.40 13.13 29.04
C ASP A 10 -12.73 13.78 27.81
N ALA A 11 -11.41 13.67 27.63
CA ALA A 11 -10.70 14.24 26.47
C ALA A 11 -10.74 13.32 25.22
N THR A 12 -11.12 12.05 25.40
CA THR A 12 -11.10 11.03 24.33
C THR A 12 -12.21 11.22 23.30
N ALA A 13 -13.30 11.90 23.64
CA ALA A 13 -14.38 12.21 22.69
C ALA A 13 -14.02 13.35 21.69
N ALA A 14 -12.97 14.13 21.94
CA ALA A 14 -12.70 15.40 21.25
C ALA A 14 -11.72 15.30 20.05
N GLY A 15 -11.13 14.14 19.78
CA GLY A 15 -10.09 13.99 18.76
C GLY A 15 -8.75 14.66 19.13
N TYR A 16 -7.82 14.71 18.18
CA TYR A 16 -6.46 15.21 18.40
C TYR A 16 -6.14 16.40 17.50
N LYS A 17 -5.63 17.49 18.08
CA LYS A 17 -5.04 18.58 17.28
C LYS A 17 -3.72 18.11 16.67
N VAL A 18 -3.60 18.19 15.36
CA VAL A 18 -2.42 17.69 14.61
C VAL A 18 -1.94 18.73 13.60
N ASP A 19 -0.64 18.72 13.31
CA ASP A 19 -0.02 19.60 12.33
C ASP A 19 0.32 18.85 11.03
N VAL A 20 -0.57 18.91 10.05
CA VAL A 20 -0.40 18.25 8.75
C VAL A 20 0.46 19.06 7.77
N SER A 21 0.95 20.24 8.15
CA SER A 21 1.90 20.99 7.33
C SER A 21 3.32 20.43 7.41
N ARG A 22 3.55 19.36 8.17
CA ARG A 22 4.84 18.70 8.36
C ARG A 22 4.85 17.30 7.77
N GLY A 23 6.04 16.79 7.45
CA GLY A 23 6.26 15.43 6.92
C GLY A 23 5.70 15.21 5.50
N GLU A 24 5.78 13.96 5.04
CA GLU A 24 5.40 13.59 3.67
C GLU A 24 3.89 13.39 3.50
N ARG A 25 3.40 13.60 2.27
CA ARG A 25 2.03 13.25 1.87
C ARG A 25 2.04 11.99 1.01
N VAL A 26 1.50 10.90 1.54
CA VAL A 26 1.40 9.62 0.83
C VAL A 26 -0.04 9.39 0.34
N ALA A 27 -0.19 9.30 -0.99
CA ALA A 27 -1.49 9.14 -1.65
C ALA A 27 -1.86 7.68 -1.97
N ARG A 28 -1.05 6.69 -1.56
CA ARG A 28 -1.25 5.29 -1.93
C ARG A 28 -2.64 4.77 -1.53
N VAL A 29 -3.05 5.00 -0.27
CA VAL A 29 -4.37 4.57 0.24
C VAL A 29 -5.50 5.34 -0.45
N SER A 30 -5.28 6.60 -0.81
CA SER A 30 -6.22 7.43 -1.58
C SER A 30 -6.47 6.85 -2.98
N SER A 31 -5.42 6.42 -3.69
CA SER A 31 -5.54 5.79 -5.01
C SER A 31 -6.33 4.49 -4.96
N GLU A 32 -6.14 3.71 -3.89
CA GLU A 32 -6.95 2.52 -3.65
C GLU A 32 -8.41 2.92 -3.42
N TRP A 33 -8.69 3.78 -2.44
CA TRP A 33 -10.05 4.24 -2.16
C TRP A 33 -10.82 4.74 -3.40
N PHE A 34 -10.16 5.57 -4.22
CA PHE A 34 -10.75 6.14 -5.44
C PHE A 34 -11.05 5.10 -6.51
N SER A 35 -10.23 4.05 -6.63
CA SER A 35 -10.37 3.04 -7.69
C SER A 35 -11.28 1.86 -7.31
N ARG A 36 -11.70 1.76 -6.05
CA ARG A 36 -12.47 0.63 -5.53
C ARG A 36 -13.96 0.96 -5.49
N PRO A 37 -14.81 0.26 -6.25
CA PRO A 37 -16.28 0.34 -6.10
C PRO A 37 -16.75 -0.29 -4.78
N ASP A 38 -17.99 -0.03 -4.37
CA ASP A 38 -18.53 -0.40 -3.05
C ASP A 38 -18.48 -1.90 -2.75
N ASP A 39 -18.64 -2.75 -3.76
CA ASP A 39 -18.56 -4.22 -3.65
C ASP A 39 -17.14 -4.72 -3.37
N GLN A 40 -16.13 -3.89 -3.61
CA GLN A 40 -14.72 -4.17 -3.32
C GLN A 40 -14.24 -3.56 -2.01
N ARG A 41 -15.11 -2.87 -1.26
CA ARG A 41 -14.81 -2.29 0.03
C ARG A 41 -15.36 -3.21 1.12
N PHE A 42 -14.68 -3.31 2.26
CA PHE A 42 -15.08 -4.20 3.37
C PHE A 42 -15.09 -3.43 4.68
N LEU A 43 -15.99 -3.75 5.61
CA LEU A 43 -16.14 -2.98 6.85
C LEU A 43 -15.33 -3.57 8.00
N SER A 44 -14.87 -4.80 7.86
CA SER A 44 -14.04 -5.47 8.85
C SER A 44 -13.12 -6.50 8.21
N LEU A 45 -12.07 -6.89 8.93
CA LEU A 45 -11.16 -7.94 8.45
C LEU A 45 -11.86 -9.30 8.37
N ASP A 46 -12.85 -9.59 9.22
CA ASP A 46 -13.64 -10.83 9.14
C ASP A 46 -14.45 -10.92 7.83
N GLU A 47 -15.10 -9.82 7.42
CA GLU A 47 -15.81 -9.77 6.13
C GLU A 47 -14.85 -9.96 4.95
N LEU A 48 -13.72 -9.24 4.99
CA LEU A 48 -12.68 -9.32 3.97
C LEU A 48 -12.14 -10.75 3.88
N ALA A 49 -11.73 -11.33 5.02
CA ALA A 49 -11.17 -12.67 5.13
C ALA A 49 -12.14 -13.71 4.59
N ARG A 50 -13.41 -13.65 4.98
CA ARG A 50 -14.45 -14.56 4.48
C ARG A 50 -14.57 -14.49 2.97
N SER A 51 -14.60 -13.29 2.39
CA SER A 51 -14.70 -13.09 0.94
C SER A 51 -13.51 -13.69 0.18
N VAL A 52 -12.28 -13.34 0.57
CA VAL A 52 -11.08 -13.86 -0.11
C VAL A 52 -10.85 -15.34 0.14
N ARG A 53 -11.29 -15.87 1.30
CA ARG A 53 -11.22 -17.29 1.63
C ARG A 53 -12.22 -18.10 0.80
N GLN A 54 -13.48 -17.68 0.73
CA GLN A 54 -14.50 -18.33 -0.11
C GLN A 54 -14.08 -18.41 -1.57
N ARG A 55 -13.41 -17.36 -2.08
CA ARG A 55 -12.81 -17.34 -3.41
C ARG A 55 -11.66 -18.33 -3.58
N SER A 56 -10.81 -18.48 -2.56
CA SER A 56 -9.70 -19.44 -2.60
C SER A 56 -10.19 -20.89 -2.50
N ASP A 57 -11.16 -21.19 -1.62
CA ASP A 57 -11.68 -22.54 -1.40
C ASP A 57 -12.36 -23.13 -2.66
N ARG A 58 -12.95 -22.28 -3.50
CA ARG A 58 -13.52 -22.67 -4.81
C ARG A 58 -12.50 -22.68 -5.95
N SER A 59 -11.26 -22.29 -5.69
CA SER A 59 -10.23 -22.18 -6.71
C SER A 59 -9.39 -23.45 -6.80
N ARG A 60 -8.96 -23.78 -8.03
CA ARG A 60 -8.07 -24.89 -8.31
C ARG A 60 -6.83 -24.39 -9.06
N THR A 61 -5.68 -24.93 -8.71
CA THR A 61 -4.42 -24.67 -9.44
C THR A 61 -4.04 -25.91 -10.25
N ARG A 62 -3.58 -25.73 -11.48
CA ARG A 62 -2.93 -26.79 -12.27
C ARG A 62 -1.59 -26.32 -12.79
N VAL A 63 -0.68 -27.26 -13.00
CA VAL A 63 0.49 -27.09 -13.85
C VAL A 63 0.17 -27.82 -15.14
N VAL A 64 0.21 -27.12 -16.27
CA VAL A 64 -0.13 -27.69 -17.57
C VAL A 64 1.00 -27.41 -18.55
N GLU A 65 1.27 -28.37 -19.44
CA GLU A 65 2.18 -28.16 -20.55
C GLU A 65 1.55 -27.15 -21.52
N THR A 66 2.26 -26.07 -21.83
CA THR A 66 1.71 -24.94 -22.61
C THR A 66 1.23 -25.39 -23.99
N ALA A 67 2.00 -26.26 -24.65
CA ALA A 67 1.69 -26.75 -25.99
C ALA A 67 0.48 -27.70 -26.03
N SER A 68 0.10 -28.28 -24.88
CA SER A 68 -1.03 -29.20 -24.76
C SER A 68 -2.38 -28.49 -24.56
N ILE A 69 -2.37 -27.18 -24.34
CA ILE A 69 -3.60 -26.38 -24.17
C ILE A 69 -4.29 -26.27 -25.52
N GLN A 70 -5.56 -26.69 -25.58
CA GLN A 70 -6.38 -26.49 -26.76
C GLN A 70 -7.27 -25.27 -26.58
N VAL A 71 -7.31 -24.42 -27.60
CA VAL A 71 -8.15 -23.22 -27.63
C VAL A 71 -9.32 -23.47 -28.58
N GLU A 72 -10.53 -23.47 -28.03
CA GLU A 72 -11.76 -23.75 -28.75
C GLU A 72 -12.58 -22.47 -28.92
N ALA A 73 -13.08 -22.24 -30.13
CA ALA A 73 -14.04 -21.19 -30.43
C ALA A 73 -14.94 -21.63 -31.59
N SER A 74 -16.21 -21.25 -31.54
CA SER A 74 -17.19 -21.61 -32.57
C SER A 74 -17.38 -20.47 -33.55
N ARG A 75 -17.51 -20.77 -34.85
CA ARG A 75 -17.90 -19.77 -35.85
C ARG A 75 -19.30 -19.20 -35.62
N ASN A 76 -20.14 -19.96 -34.92
CA ASN A 76 -21.52 -19.58 -34.63
C ASN A 76 -21.64 -18.74 -33.34
N ASP A 77 -20.54 -18.54 -32.61
CA ASP A 77 -20.48 -17.74 -31.39
C ASP A 77 -19.19 -16.90 -31.39
N PRO A 78 -19.21 -15.71 -32.01
CA PRO A 78 -18.02 -14.90 -32.21
C PRO A 78 -17.45 -14.30 -30.92
N GLU A 79 -18.16 -14.37 -29.80
CA GLU A 79 -17.72 -13.80 -28.52
C GLU A 79 -17.14 -14.86 -27.58
N ARG A 80 -17.37 -16.15 -27.85
CA ARG A 80 -17.02 -17.23 -26.92
C ARG A 80 -15.73 -17.94 -27.31
N LEU A 81 -14.77 -17.86 -26.40
CA LEU A 81 -13.51 -18.59 -26.44
C LEU A 81 -13.36 -19.43 -25.16
N LEU A 82 -12.99 -20.69 -25.33
CA LEU A 82 -12.81 -21.67 -24.26
C LEU A 82 -11.44 -22.32 -24.36
N LEU A 83 -10.95 -22.81 -23.22
CA LEU A 83 -9.70 -23.56 -23.12
C LEU A 83 -9.99 -24.96 -22.61
N MET A 84 -9.42 -25.95 -23.30
CA MET A 84 -9.37 -27.33 -22.81
C MET A 84 -7.96 -27.59 -22.27
N PHE A 85 -7.88 -27.82 -20.95
CA PHE A 85 -6.65 -28.20 -20.30
C PHE A 85 -6.49 -29.72 -20.30
N PRO A 86 -5.25 -30.25 -20.42
CA PRO A 86 -5.00 -31.69 -20.35
C PRO A 86 -5.55 -32.29 -19.05
N GLY A 87 -6.29 -33.38 -19.16
CA GLY A 87 -6.92 -34.04 -18.00
C GLY A 87 -8.03 -33.21 -17.33
N SER A 88 -8.73 -32.37 -18.10
CA SER A 88 -9.96 -31.70 -17.68
C SER A 88 -11.05 -31.93 -18.71
N ASP A 89 -12.17 -32.52 -18.29
CA ASP A 89 -13.33 -32.73 -19.17
C ASP A 89 -14.19 -31.46 -19.30
N ALA A 90 -14.01 -30.50 -18.39
CA ALA A 90 -14.73 -29.24 -18.41
C ALA A 90 -13.90 -28.14 -19.11
N PRO A 91 -14.47 -27.43 -20.09
CA PRO A 91 -13.84 -26.26 -20.69
C PRO A 91 -13.77 -25.11 -19.69
N VAL A 92 -12.77 -24.26 -19.86
CA VAL A 92 -12.53 -23.10 -19.00
C VAL A 92 -12.60 -21.81 -19.81
N ALA A 93 -13.39 -20.84 -19.36
CA ALA A 93 -13.47 -19.52 -19.99
C ALA A 93 -12.43 -18.56 -19.38
N PRO A 94 -11.58 -17.88 -20.18
CA PRO A 94 -10.68 -16.87 -19.65
C PRO A 94 -11.42 -15.59 -19.26
N THR A 95 -11.08 -15.03 -18.10
CA THR A 95 -11.43 -13.65 -17.75
C THR A 95 -10.66 -12.67 -18.63
N HIS A 96 -11.08 -11.40 -18.64
CA HIS A 96 -10.33 -10.35 -19.35
C HIS A 96 -8.86 -10.27 -18.92
N TRP A 97 -8.58 -10.53 -17.64
CA TRP A 97 -7.23 -10.54 -17.06
C TRP A 97 -6.43 -11.75 -17.55
N SER A 98 -6.93 -12.96 -17.35
CA SER A 98 -6.20 -14.18 -17.73
C SER A 98 -6.07 -14.34 -19.24
N PHE A 99 -7.00 -13.80 -20.04
CA PHE A 99 -6.83 -13.70 -21.49
C PHE A 99 -5.58 -12.87 -21.85
N GLY A 100 -5.36 -11.75 -21.15
CA GLY A 100 -4.16 -10.93 -21.35
C GLY A 100 -2.89 -11.68 -20.99
N GLN A 101 -2.92 -12.46 -19.90
CA GLN A 101 -1.80 -13.31 -19.50
C GLN A 101 -1.55 -14.44 -20.50
N LEU A 102 -2.59 -15.08 -21.01
CA LEU A 102 -2.51 -16.13 -22.02
C LEU A 102 -1.91 -15.59 -23.33
N ALA A 103 -2.38 -14.42 -23.78
CA ALA A 103 -1.82 -13.74 -24.94
C ALA A 103 -0.32 -13.43 -24.75
N ALA A 104 0.09 -13.01 -23.54
CA ALA A 104 1.51 -12.80 -23.24
C ALA A 104 2.33 -14.11 -23.32
N GLN A 105 1.80 -15.25 -22.85
CA GLN A 105 2.45 -16.56 -23.02
C GLN A 105 2.57 -16.98 -24.49
N ALA A 106 1.58 -16.59 -25.30
CA ALA A 106 1.58 -16.78 -26.74
C ALA A 106 2.42 -15.73 -27.51
N THR A 107 3.09 -14.80 -26.81
CA THR A 107 3.82 -13.66 -27.41
C THR A 107 2.94 -12.83 -28.37
N ALA A 108 1.65 -12.73 -28.06
CA ALA A 108 0.65 -12.07 -28.89
C ALA A 108 0.11 -10.78 -28.22
N PRO A 109 -0.16 -9.70 -28.99
CA PRO A 109 -0.73 -8.48 -28.42
C PRO A 109 -2.19 -8.66 -27.97
N ALA A 110 -2.42 -8.72 -26.65
CA ALA A 110 -3.75 -8.95 -26.07
C ALA A 110 -4.80 -7.92 -26.55
N ALA A 111 -4.41 -6.65 -26.67
CA ALA A 111 -5.32 -5.58 -27.11
C ALA A 111 -5.84 -5.80 -28.53
N TYR A 112 -4.99 -6.30 -29.44
CA TYR A 112 -5.39 -6.64 -30.80
C TYR A 112 -6.29 -7.88 -30.81
N LEU A 113 -5.90 -8.95 -30.09
CA LEU A 113 -6.68 -10.19 -30.06
C LEU A 113 -8.11 -9.98 -29.51
N ARG A 114 -8.30 -9.03 -28.58
CA ARG A 114 -9.64 -8.68 -28.05
C ARG A 114 -10.56 -8.01 -29.06
N GLN A 115 -10.03 -7.48 -30.16
CA GLN A 115 -10.82 -6.86 -31.23
C GLN A 115 -11.20 -7.88 -32.32
N LEU A 116 -10.62 -9.08 -32.27
CA LEU A 116 -10.90 -10.13 -33.23
C LEU A 116 -12.11 -10.97 -32.76
N PRO A 117 -12.92 -11.50 -33.69
CA PRO A 117 -13.84 -12.58 -33.39
C PRO A 117 -13.10 -13.75 -32.72
N ALA A 118 -13.76 -14.39 -31.75
CA ALA A 118 -13.21 -15.49 -30.96
C ALA A 118 -12.53 -16.59 -31.80
N PRO A 119 -13.04 -17.01 -32.97
CA PRO A 119 -12.35 -17.97 -33.83
C PRO A 119 -10.96 -17.50 -34.31
N LEU A 120 -10.80 -16.22 -34.66
CA LEU A 120 -9.52 -15.67 -35.09
C LEU A 120 -8.57 -15.49 -33.90
N ALA A 121 -9.09 -15.03 -32.76
CA ALA A 121 -8.31 -14.96 -31.53
C ALA A 121 -7.81 -16.35 -31.11
N ALA A 122 -8.67 -17.37 -31.19
CA ALA A 122 -8.34 -18.75 -30.85
C ALA A 122 -7.24 -19.34 -31.72
N ILE A 123 -7.29 -19.14 -33.05
CA ILE A 123 -6.23 -19.61 -33.97
C ILE A 123 -4.88 -18.97 -33.61
N ASN A 124 -4.86 -17.66 -33.38
CA ASN A 124 -3.63 -16.95 -33.04
C ASN A 124 -3.07 -17.40 -31.67
N LEU A 125 -3.94 -17.58 -30.68
CA LEU A 125 -3.55 -18.10 -29.37
C LEU A 125 -3.04 -19.53 -29.47
N GLN A 126 -3.75 -20.41 -30.18
CA GLN A 126 -3.34 -21.80 -30.36
C GLN A 126 -1.95 -21.89 -30.99
N TYR A 127 -1.70 -21.13 -32.07
CA TYR A 127 -0.39 -21.08 -32.72
C TYR A 127 0.71 -20.64 -31.75
N GLY A 128 0.47 -19.56 -31.00
CA GLY A 128 1.46 -19.02 -30.06
C GLY A 128 1.71 -19.92 -28.86
N LEU A 129 0.70 -20.64 -28.37
CA LEU A 129 0.84 -21.59 -27.25
C LEU A 129 1.59 -22.85 -27.68
N SER A 130 1.28 -23.40 -28.86
CA SER A 130 1.97 -24.58 -29.40
C SER A 130 3.43 -24.31 -29.80
N SER A 131 3.80 -23.06 -30.06
CA SER A 131 5.17 -22.63 -30.37
C SER A 131 5.87 -21.91 -29.21
N SER A 132 5.24 -21.88 -28.02
CA SER A 132 5.77 -21.17 -26.86
C SER A 132 7.06 -21.83 -26.34
N ARG A 133 8.01 -21.00 -25.91
CA ARG A 133 9.26 -21.46 -25.27
C ARG A 133 9.06 -21.95 -23.83
N SER A 134 7.97 -21.54 -23.19
CA SER A 134 7.65 -21.97 -21.84
C SER A 134 6.99 -23.34 -21.90
N GLU A 135 7.68 -24.38 -21.43
CA GLU A 135 7.14 -25.75 -21.46
C GLU A 135 5.87 -25.88 -20.60
N HIS A 136 5.81 -25.19 -19.46
CA HIS A 136 4.71 -25.30 -18.51
C HIS A 136 4.22 -23.94 -18.04
N ILE A 137 2.91 -23.83 -17.77
CA ILE A 137 2.28 -22.72 -17.06
C ILE A 137 1.52 -23.19 -15.83
N LYS A 138 1.26 -22.27 -14.91
CA LYS A 138 0.38 -22.45 -13.76
C LYS A 138 -0.94 -21.72 -13.96
N THR A 139 -2.05 -22.43 -13.85
CA THR A 139 -3.41 -21.86 -13.93
C THR A 139 -3.95 -21.54 -12.53
N LEU A 140 -4.90 -20.62 -12.46
CA LEU A 140 -5.86 -20.52 -11.35
C LEU A 140 -7.25 -20.53 -11.94
N GLU A 141 -8.00 -21.59 -11.68
CA GLU A 141 -9.38 -21.80 -12.09
C GLU A 141 -10.30 -21.53 -10.90
N THR A 142 -11.49 -20.97 -11.13
CA THR A 142 -12.56 -20.85 -10.14
C THR A 142 -13.86 -21.31 -10.76
N VAL A 143 -14.79 -21.83 -9.97
CA VAL A 143 -16.17 -22.02 -10.40
C VAL A 143 -16.96 -20.73 -10.16
N ASP A 144 -17.74 -20.29 -11.14
CA ASP A 144 -18.68 -19.17 -11.02
C ASP A 144 -19.95 -19.63 -10.28
N ASP A 145 -20.39 -18.89 -9.29
CA ASP A 145 -21.56 -19.24 -8.47
C ASP A 145 -22.89 -19.06 -9.22
N THR A 146 -22.92 -18.23 -10.27
CA THR A 146 -24.15 -17.86 -10.97
C THR A 146 -24.54 -18.88 -12.03
N ASP A 147 -23.57 -19.40 -12.79
CA ASP A 147 -23.82 -20.33 -13.91
C ASP A 147 -23.04 -21.66 -13.80
N GLY A 148 -22.26 -21.84 -12.73
CA GLY A 148 -21.48 -23.06 -12.47
C GLY A 148 -20.30 -23.26 -13.42
N ARG A 149 -19.97 -22.29 -14.28
CA ARG A 149 -18.89 -22.44 -15.26
C ARG A 149 -17.53 -22.22 -14.61
N THR A 150 -16.55 -22.99 -15.07
CA THR A 150 -15.16 -22.79 -14.67
C THR A 150 -14.58 -21.59 -15.43
N GLN A 151 -14.08 -20.61 -14.69
CA GLN A 151 -13.37 -19.45 -15.20
C GLN A 151 -11.88 -19.55 -14.88
N LEU A 152 -11.04 -19.16 -15.84
CA LEU A 152 -9.61 -18.99 -15.64
C LEU A 152 -9.36 -17.59 -15.09
N ARG A 153 -8.92 -17.51 -13.84
CA ARG A 153 -8.56 -16.26 -13.17
C ARG A 153 -7.12 -15.85 -13.41
N ALA A 154 -6.21 -16.81 -13.56
CA ALA A 154 -4.81 -16.51 -13.80
C ALA A 154 -4.08 -17.52 -14.68
N VAL A 155 -3.14 -17.03 -15.46
CA VAL A 155 -2.08 -17.78 -16.15
C VAL A 155 -0.74 -17.19 -15.73
N THR A 156 0.09 -18.00 -15.10
CA THR A 156 1.38 -17.57 -14.54
C THR A 156 2.49 -18.54 -14.94
N GLY A 157 3.75 -18.10 -14.83
CA GLY A 157 4.89 -18.96 -15.09
C GLY A 157 5.00 -20.12 -14.09
N PRO A 158 5.78 -21.17 -14.40
CA PRO A 158 5.89 -22.37 -13.57
C PRO A 158 6.53 -22.08 -12.21
N ASP A 159 7.38 -21.06 -12.12
CA ASP A 159 8.02 -20.63 -10.87
C ASP A 159 7.19 -19.62 -10.08
N TYR A 160 5.95 -19.32 -10.49
CA TYR A 160 5.10 -18.43 -9.72
C TYR A 160 4.74 -19.08 -8.38
N GLY A 161 5.20 -18.48 -7.28
CA GLY A 161 4.81 -18.86 -5.92
C GLY A 161 3.60 -18.05 -5.50
N ARG A 162 2.43 -18.66 -5.68
CA ARG A 162 1.15 -18.05 -5.32
C ARG A 162 1.05 -17.95 -3.80
N ILE A 163 0.78 -16.74 -3.34
CA ILE A 163 0.34 -16.46 -1.98
C ILE A 163 -1.11 -16.01 -2.16
N PHE A 164 -2.04 -16.74 -1.58
CA PHE A 164 -3.46 -16.42 -1.68
C PHE A 164 -3.77 -15.19 -0.83
N ASP A 165 -4.75 -14.40 -1.27
CA ASP A 165 -5.08 -13.15 -0.57
C ASP A 165 -5.55 -13.41 0.87
N HIS A 166 -6.22 -14.55 1.11
CA HIS A 166 -6.64 -14.96 2.46
C HIS A 166 -5.45 -15.21 3.40
N GLU A 167 -4.31 -15.68 2.90
CA GLU A 167 -3.12 -15.92 3.75
C GLU A 167 -2.58 -14.60 4.31
N LEU A 168 -2.59 -13.53 3.50
CA LEU A 168 -2.22 -12.20 3.96
C LEU A 168 -3.23 -11.65 4.96
N VAL A 169 -4.54 -11.73 4.65
CA VAL A 169 -5.59 -11.19 5.52
C VAL A 169 -5.60 -11.91 6.87
N GLU A 170 -5.50 -13.24 6.90
CA GLU A 170 -5.43 -14.03 8.13
C GLU A 170 -4.16 -13.69 8.94
N ALA A 171 -3.02 -13.45 8.29
CA ALA A 171 -1.80 -13.02 8.98
C ALA A 171 -1.98 -11.66 9.65
N VAL A 172 -2.67 -10.73 9.00
CA VAL A 172 -3.00 -9.41 9.57
C VAL A 172 -4.01 -9.55 10.71
N GLN A 173 -5.04 -10.39 10.58
CA GLN A 173 -6.03 -10.63 11.64
C GLN A 173 -5.41 -11.14 12.94
N ARG A 174 -4.35 -11.96 12.88
CA ARG A 174 -3.63 -12.42 14.08
C ARG A 174 -3.02 -11.28 14.90
N ILE A 175 -2.77 -10.12 14.27
CA ILE A 175 -2.14 -8.95 14.89
C ILE A 175 -3.18 -7.87 15.22
N ALA A 176 -4.10 -7.64 14.28
CA ALA A 176 -5.04 -6.52 14.32
C ALA A 176 -6.46 -6.91 14.77
N GLY A 177 -6.74 -8.20 14.95
CA GLY A 177 -8.09 -8.70 15.19
C GLY A 177 -9.00 -8.39 14.01
N ASN A 178 -10.18 -7.84 14.24
CA ASN A 178 -11.15 -7.51 13.20
C ASN A 178 -10.87 -6.16 12.51
N GLY A 179 -9.88 -5.40 12.99
CA GLY A 179 -9.54 -4.09 12.43
C GLY A 179 -10.62 -3.03 12.68
N THR A 180 -11.47 -3.24 13.68
CA THR A 180 -12.57 -2.35 14.06
C THR A 180 -12.35 -1.68 15.41
N GLY A 181 -11.14 -1.80 15.99
CA GLY A 181 -10.78 -1.26 17.30
C GLY A 181 -10.91 -2.26 18.46
N ASP A 182 -11.11 -3.54 18.14
CA ASP A 182 -11.04 -4.66 19.08
C ASP A 182 -9.61 -4.93 19.57
N THR A 183 -8.62 -4.54 18.77
CA THR A 183 -7.23 -4.34 19.19
C THR A 183 -6.86 -2.87 19.07
N ARG A 184 -5.58 -2.51 19.28
CA ARG A 184 -5.11 -1.15 18.97
C ARG A 184 -5.22 -0.77 17.50
N TRP A 185 -5.29 -1.76 16.60
CA TRP A 185 -5.31 -1.56 15.16
C TRP A 185 -6.74 -1.45 14.66
N LYS A 186 -7.02 -0.40 13.91
CA LYS A 186 -8.34 -0.16 13.32
C LYS A 186 -8.26 0.54 11.97
N VAL A 187 -9.35 0.47 11.22
CA VAL A 187 -9.62 1.39 10.12
C VAL A 187 -9.47 2.84 10.65
N PRO A 188 -8.79 3.73 9.90
CA PRO A 188 -8.42 5.05 10.39
C PRO A 188 -9.63 5.96 10.58
N GLY A 189 -9.49 6.83 11.58
CA GLY A 189 -10.26 8.04 11.70
C GLY A 189 -10.04 9.04 10.56
N VAL A 190 -10.46 10.29 10.79
CA VAL A 190 -10.49 11.32 9.76
C VAL A 190 -10.09 12.68 10.32
N LEU A 191 -9.25 13.39 9.57
CA LEU A 191 -8.94 14.80 9.75
C LEU A 191 -10.10 15.67 9.26
N ASP A 192 -10.59 16.52 10.15
CA ASP A 192 -11.40 17.67 9.79
C ASP A 192 -10.50 18.86 9.44
N TRP A 193 -10.50 19.26 8.18
CA TRP A 193 -9.70 20.37 7.67
C TRP A 193 -10.11 21.73 8.23
N SER A 194 -11.37 21.89 8.65
CA SER A 194 -11.88 23.17 9.14
C SER A 194 -11.36 23.49 10.54
N THR A 195 -11.13 22.45 11.35
CA THR A 195 -10.67 22.57 12.74
C THR A 195 -9.21 22.15 12.92
N GLY A 196 -8.67 21.35 11.99
CA GLY A 196 -7.38 20.67 12.12
C GLY A 196 -7.39 19.58 13.20
N ILE A 197 -8.57 19.10 13.58
CA ILE A 197 -8.75 18.02 14.56
C ILE A 197 -8.84 16.69 13.81
N TYR A 198 -8.01 15.73 14.20
CA TYR A 198 -8.09 14.36 13.75
C TYR A 198 -8.97 13.55 14.70
N ASN A 199 -10.14 13.11 14.21
CA ASN A 199 -11.08 12.30 14.97
C ASN A 199 -10.81 10.81 14.73
N PRO A 200 -10.32 10.04 15.73
CA PRO A 200 -10.12 8.60 15.59
C PRO A 200 -11.44 7.80 15.65
N HIS A 201 -12.54 8.37 16.15
CA HIS A 201 -13.81 7.67 16.42
C HIS A 201 -14.82 7.80 15.27
N VAL A 202 -14.34 7.73 14.02
CA VAL A 202 -15.21 7.77 12.84
C VAL A 202 -15.76 6.38 12.54
N ASP A 203 -17.05 6.30 12.28
CA ASP A 203 -17.72 5.05 11.90
C ASP A 203 -17.14 4.45 10.63
N ILE A 204 -17.05 3.12 10.61
CA ILE A 204 -16.57 2.37 9.45
C ILE A 204 -17.75 2.13 8.49
N SER A 205 -17.63 2.72 7.31
CA SER A 205 -18.61 2.65 6.23
C SER A 205 -17.90 2.38 4.90
N ARG A 206 -18.67 2.23 3.82
CA ARG A 206 -18.12 2.11 2.46
C ARG A 206 -17.30 3.34 2.06
N ASP A 207 -17.58 4.51 2.61
CA ASP A 207 -16.85 5.75 2.30
C ASP A 207 -15.61 5.95 3.16
N THR A 208 -15.56 5.36 4.34
CA THR A 208 -14.49 5.60 5.32
C THR A 208 -13.51 4.44 5.46
N THR A 209 -13.88 3.24 5.03
CA THR A 209 -13.03 2.05 5.12
C THR A 209 -11.76 2.17 4.29
N THR A 210 -10.77 1.36 4.68
CA THR A 210 -9.48 1.21 4.01
C THR A 210 -9.13 -0.27 3.78
N LEU A 211 -10.15 -1.13 3.77
CA LEU A 211 -10.07 -2.56 3.52
C LEU A 211 -10.68 -2.87 2.16
N TYR A 212 -9.86 -3.36 1.23
CA TYR A 212 -10.24 -3.54 -0.17
C TYR A 212 -9.84 -4.90 -0.71
N ALA A 213 -10.71 -5.51 -1.50
CA ALA A 213 -10.35 -6.64 -2.35
C ALA A 213 -11.15 -6.63 -3.65
N SER A 214 -10.44 -6.84 -4.76
CA SER A 214 -11.03 -7.10 -6.08
C SER A 214 -10.94 -8.57 -6.45
N ASP A 215 -11.35 -8.90 -7.66
CA ASP A 215 -11.06 -10.18 -8.32
C ASP A 215 -9.56 -10.41 -8.59
N ARG A 216 -8.70 -9.39 -8.42
CA ARG A 216 -7.27 -9.45 -8.76
C ARG A 216 -6.31 -9.26 -7.60
N ASP A 217 -6.70 -8.52 -6.58
CA ASP A 217 -5.79 -8.13 -5.51
C ASP A 217 -6.53 -7.77 -4.22
N VAL A 218 -5.78 -7.74 -3.12
CA VAL A 218 -6.21 -7.24 -1.81
C VAL A 218 -5.30 -6.08 -1.40
N PHE A 219 -5.89 -5.07 -0.76
CA PHE A 219 -5.18 -3.98 -0.10
C PHE A 219 -5.87 -3.66 1.22
N LEU A 220 -5.12 -3.51 2.30
CA LEU A 220 -5.65 -3.08 3.58
C LEU A 220 -4.71 -2.07 4.24
N PHE A 221 -5.27 -1.05 4.89
CA PHE A 221 -4.55 -0.10 5.72
C PHE A 221 -5.20 -0.03 7.10
N LEU A 222 -4.39 -0.07 8.15
CA LEU A 222 -4.80 0.04 9.54
C LEU A 222 -3.90 1.01 10.30
N VAL A 223 -4.44 1.58 11.36
CA VAL A 223 -3.77 2.57 12.20
C VAL A 223 -3.99 2.29 13.68
N ASP A 224 -3.02 2.68 14.50
CA ASP A 224 -3.10 2.78 15.95
C ASP A 224 -3.31 4.24 16.35
N ASP A 225 -4.50 4.76 16.05
CA ASP A 225 -4.82 6.18 16.20
C ASP A 225 -5.55 6.54 17.49
N LEU A 226 -5.75 5.56 18.38
CA LEU A 226 -6.22 5.75 19.75
C LEU A 226 -5.08 5.90 20.76
N ASN A 227 -3.84 5.61 20.34
CA ASN A 227 -2.64 5.66 21.18
C ASN A 227 -1.62 6.65 20.59
N PRO A 228 -1.87 7.97 20.68
CA PRO A 228 -0.99 9.00 20.12
C PRO A 228 0.42 8.92 20.72
N ILE A 229 1.40 9.23 19.89
CA ILE A 229 2.82 9.33 20.24
C ILE A 229 3.20 10.81 20.19
N GLU A 230 3.59 11.37 21.32
CA GLU A 230 4.17 12.71 21.38
C GLU A 230 5.67 12.64 21.05
N ALA A 231 6.09 13.28 19.95
CA ALA A 231 7.49 13.37 19.51
C ALA A 231 7.99 14.83 19.49
N GLY A 232 7.68 15.57 20.55
CA GLY A 232 8.14 16.95 20.75
C GLY A 232 6.99 17.93 20.93
N ARG A 233 7.29 19.22 20.71
CA ARG A 233 6.31 20.31 20.76
C ARG A 233 6.30 21.08 19.44
N LEU A 234 5.13 21.60 19.10
CA LEU A 234 4.92 22.56 18.02
C LEU A 234 5.29 23.98 18.47
N PRO A 235 5.39 24.97 17.54
CA PRO A 235 5.76 26.35 17.89
C PRO A 235 4.82 27.02 18.89
N ASP A 236 3.55 26.64 18.88
CA ASP A 236 2.53 27.11 19.83
C ASP A 236 2.61 26.42 21.20
N GLY A 237 3.57 25.50 21.40
CA GLY A 237 3.76 24.75 22.62
C GLY A 237 2.87 23.51 22.75
N SER A 238 1.99 23.24 21.79
CA SER A 238 1.15 22.03 21.78
C SER A 238 1.97 20.76 21.48
N PRO A 239 1.50 19.56 21.88
CA PRO A 239 2.19 18.30 21.60
C PRO A 239 2.30 18.02 20.09
N ASP A 240 3.48 17.57 19.67
CA ASP A 240 3.71 17.11 18.31
C ASP A 240 3.30 15.64 18.16
N LEU A 241 2.07 15.39 17.70
CA LEU A 241 1.45 14.06 17.72
C LEU A 241 1.67 13.26 16.43
N PHE A 242 1.92 11.97 16.62
CA PHE A 242 2.03 10.94 15.59
C PHE A 242 1.24 9.69 15.98
N PHE A 243 0.87 8.90 14.99
CA PHE A 243 0.20 7.61 15.10
C PHE A 243 1.00 6.56 14.34
N ARG A 244 0.81 5.27 14.65
CA ARG A 244 1.41 4.19 13.87
C ARG A 244 0.46 3.77 12.78
N GLY A 245 0.96 3.60 11.56
CA GLY A 245 0.18 3.06 10.45
C GLY A 245 0.94 1.95 9.74
N PHE A 246 0.20 0.99 9.21
CA PHE A 246 0.74 0.07 8.22
C PHE A 246 -0.31 -0.27 7.17
N TYR A 247 0.14 -0.55 5.95
CA TYR A 247 -0.70 -1.16 4.94
C TYR A 247 -0.03 -2.36 4.29
N CYS A 248 -0.85 -3.29 3.82
CA CYS A 248 -0.42 -4.51 3.15
C CYS A 248 -1.17 -4.67 1.84
N TRP A 249 -0.54 -5.32 0.86
CA TRP A 249 -1.18 -5.68 -0.40
C TRP A 249 -0.67 -7.02 -0.91
N ASN A 250 -1.51 -7.71 -1.68
CA ASN A 250 -1.16 -8.95 -2.34
C ASN A 250 -1.99 -9.14 -3.60
N SER A 251 -1.52 -9.99 -4.49
CA SER A 251 -2.33 -10.45 -5.63
C SER A 251 -1.98 -11.91 -5.95
N GLU A 252 -2.94 -12.80 -5.71
CA GLU A 252 -2.81 -14.23 -6.06
C GLU A 252 -2.79 -14.53 -7.58
N VAL A 253 -3.15 -13.54 -8.42
CA VAL A 253 -3.25 -13.64 -9.89
C VAL A 253 -2.16 -12.87 -10.65
N SER A 254 -1.07 -12.47 -9.96
CA SER A 254 0.06 -11.71 -10.54
C SER A 254 -0.27 -10.30 -11.07
N ALA A 255 -1.32 -9.65 -10.59
CA ALA A 255 -1.58 -8.23 -10.84
C ALA A 255 -0.63 -7.30 -10.06
N ARG A 256 -0.16 -7.73 -8.88
CA ARG A 256 0.76 -6.98 -8.01
C ARG A 256 1.71 -7.94 -7.28
N THR A 257 2.75 -7.40 -6.65
CA THR A 257 3.56 -8.12 -5.68
C THR A 257 2.82 -8.27 -4.36
N LEU A 258 3.35 -9.10 -3.47
CA LEU A 258 3.06 -9.01 -2.05
C LEU A 258 3.89 -7.87 -1.46
N GLY A 259 3.35 -7.08 -0.55
CA GLY A 259 4.14 -6.15 0.21
C GLY A 259 3.46 -5.61 1.46
N ILE A 260 4.29 -5.03 2.32
CA ILE A 260 3.91 -4.41 3.58
C ILE A 260 4.70 -3.11 3.69
N ALA A 261 4.01 -2.04 4.09
CA ALA A 261 4.64 -0.79 4.47
C ALA A 261 4.21 -0.39 5.89
N SER A 262 5.15 0.09 6.68
CA SER A 262 4.95 0.60 8.03
C SER A 262 5.55 1.99 8.18
N PHE A 263 4.90 2.85 8.95
CA PHE A 263 5.28 4.26 9.08
C PHE A 263 4.61 4.91 10.29
N TYR A 264 5.10 6.09 10.66
CA TYR A 264 4.36 7.02 11.50
C TYR A 264 3.63 8.03 10.62
N LEU A 265 2.50 8.55 11.10
CA LEU A 265 1.71 9.55 10.40
C LEU A 265 1.03 10.48 11.40
N ARG A 266 0.62 11.67 10.94
CA ARG A 266 -0.10 12.63 11.77
C ARG A 266 -1.60 12.58 11.57
N ALA A 267 -2.04 12.29 10.36
CA ALA A 267 -3.46 12.27 10.06
C ALA A 267 -3.78 11.48 8.79
N VAL A 268 -5.05 11.09 8.69
CA VAL A 268 -5.67 10.57 7.47
C VAL A 268 -6.83 11.49 7.12
N CYS A 269 -6.93 12.00 5.90
CA CYS A 269 -8.04 12.86 5.50
C CYS A 269 -9.21 12.08 4.89
N GLN A 270 -10.34 12.75 4.61
CA GLN A 270 -11.55 12.11 4.05
C GLN A 270 -11.25 11.28 2.78
N ASN A 271 -10.41 11.79 1.89
CA ASN A 271 -10.00 11.11 0.65
C ASN A 271 -8.91 10.04 0.89
N ARG A 272 -8.68 9.60 2.13
CA ARG A 272 -7.68 8.62 2.56
C ARG A 272 -6.23 8.97 2.19
N ASN A 273 -5.89 10.26 2.05
CA ASN A 273 -4.48 10.65 1.97
C ASN A 273 -3.87 10.61 3.38
N LEU A 274 -2.64 10.10 3.45
CA LEU A 274 -1.84 10.09 4.67
C LEU A 274 -1.00 11.36 4.74
N TRP A 275 -1.02 12.02 5.89
CA TRP A 275 -0.36 13.30 6.11
C TRP A 275 0.64 13.20 7.24
N GLY A 276 1.78 13.88 7.06
CA GLY A 276 2.89 13.87 8.01
C GLY A 276 3.48 12.48 8.20
N VAL A 277 3.63 11.76 7.09
CA VAL A 277 4.26 10.44 7.10
C VAL A 277 5.75 10.59 7.38
N GLU A 278 6.26 9.81 8.33
CA GLU A 278 7.66 9.75 8.76
C GLU A 278 8.09 8.29 8.97
N ASP A 279 9.39 8.01 8.85
CA ASP A 279 9.99 6.66 8.98
C ASP A 279 9.27 5.60 8.12
N PHE A 280 9.06 5.92 6.85
CA PHE A 280 8.42 5.01 5.91
C PHE A 280 9.36 3.86 5.54
N GLN A 281 8.92 2.64 5.85
CA GLN A 281 9.62 1.39 5.59
C GLN A 281 8.73 0.46 4.77
N GLU A 282 9.26 -0.06 3.67
CA GLU A 282 8.52 -0.93 2.75
C GLU A 282 9.31 -2.21 2.44
N ILE A 283 8.61 -3.35 2.48
CA ILE A 283 9.11 -4.65 2.04
C ILE A 283 8.19 -5.13 0.91
N SER A 284 8.78 -5.46 -0.24
CA SER A 284 8.06 -5.98 -1.40
C SER A 284 8.65 -7.32 -1.82
N ILE A 285 7.80 -8.35 -1.85
CA ILE A 285 8.16 -9.73 -2.17
C ILE A 285 7.56 -10.11 -3.52
N ARG A 286 8.44 -10.45 -4.47
CA ARG A 286 8.01 -11.03 -5.76
C ARG A 286 7.46 -12.44 -5.56
N HIS A 287 6.40 -12.76 -6.29
CA HIS A 287 5.81 -14.10 -6.35
C HIS A 287 6.67 -15.11 -7.13
N SER A 288 7.84 -15.47 -6.57
CA SER A 288 8.69 -16.56 -7.06
C SER A 288 8.46 -17.85 -6.26
N LYS A 289 9.09 -18.96 -6.66
CA LYS A 289 8.88 -20.32 -6.11
C LYS A 289 8.88 -20.39 -4.57
N TYR A 290 9.70 -19.57 -3.91
CA TYR A 290 9.83 -19.52 -2.45
C TYR A 290 9.13 -18.32 -1.79
N ALA A 291 8.22 -17.65 -2.50
CA ALA A 291 7.54 -16.44 -2.01
C ALA A 291 6.76 -16.68 -0.73
N ALA A 292 6.00 -17.78 -0.64
CA ALA A 292 5.26 -18.13 0.58
C ALA A 292 6.19 -18.31 1.79
N ASN A 293 7.37 -18.93 1.56
CA ASN A 293 8.36 -19.13 2.61
C ASN A 293 8.98 -17.80 3.07
N ARG A 294 9.32 -16.91 2.12
CA ARG A 294 9.78 -15.55 2.45
C ARG A 294 8.71 -14.74 3.18
N PHE A 295 7.45 -14.85 2.79
CA PHE A 295 6.36 -14.19 3.49
C PHE A 295 6.27 -14.63 4.95
N ALA A 296 6.30 -15.95 5.19
CA ALA A 296 6.23 -16.53 6.53
C ALA A 296 7.43 -16.14 7.42
N HIS A 297 8.63 -16.02 6.84
CA HIS A 297 9.86 -15.76 7.60
C HIS A 297 10.30 -14.29 7.66
N GLU A 298 9.92 -13.46 6.69
CA GLU A 298 10.35 -12.06 6.61
C GLU A 298 9.19 -11.10 6.91
N ALA A 299 8.12 -11.17 6.11
CA ALA A 299 7.07 -10.16 6.14
C ALA A 299 6.13 -10.28 7.34
N ALA A 300 5.65 -11.50 7.68
CA ALA A 300 4.79 -11.68 8.84
C ALA A 300 5.50 -11.34 10.17
N PRO A 301 6.77 -11.75 10.38
CA PRO A 301 7.55 -11.29 11.54
C PRO A 301 7.84 -9.80 11.52
N ALA A 302 8.13 -9.17 10.37
CA ALA A 302 8.34 -7.74 10.28
C ALA A 302 7.09 -6.95 10.70
N LEU A 303 5.90 -7.39 10.27
CA LEU A 303 4.64 -6.79 10.67
C LEU A 303 4.40 -6.94 12.18
N LEU A 304 4.67 -8.13 12.74
CA LEU A 304 4.54 -8.39 14.17
C LEU A 304 5.53 -7.55 15.00
N ASN A 305 6.77 -7.44 14.53
CA ASN A 305 7.81 -6.63 15.16
C ASN A 305 7.43 -5.16 15.15
N PHE A 306 6.98 -4.61 14.02
CA PHE A 306 6.51 -3.23 13.96
C PHE A 306 5.32 -3.03 14.91
N ALA A 307 4.35 -3.94 14.87
CA ALA A 307 3.13 -3.82 15.66
C ALA A 307 3.38 -3.80 17.18
N ASN A 308 4.39 -4.53 17.64
CA ASN A 308 4.79 -4.63 19.04
C ASN A 308 5.99 -3.75 19.41
N SER A 309 6.61 -3.07 18.45
CA SER A 309 7.83 -2.29 18.72
C SER A 309 7.52 -1.04 19.52
N SER A 310 8.49 -0.67 20.35
CA SER A 310 8.48 0.59 21.07
C SER A 310 8.64 1.74 20.08
N ALA A 311 7.87 2.82 20.25
CA ALA A 311 8.10 4.06 19.49
C ALA A 311 9.32 4.87 20.00
N GLN A 312 10.00 4.40 21.05
CA GLN A 312 11.15 5.12 21.62
C GLN A 312 12.27 5.43 20.61
N PRO A 313 12.67 4.52 19.69
CA PRO A 313 13.66 4.85 18.66
C PRO A 313 13.22 6.02 17.78
N PHE A 314 11.95 6.03 17.34
CA PHE A 314 11.37 7.13 16.58
C PHE A 314 11.36 8.44 17.38
N ILE A 315 10.82 8.41 18.61
CA ILE A 315 10.79 9.59 19.51
C ILE A 315 12.20 10.14 19.73
N ASN A 316 13.17 9.26 19.99
CA ASN A 316 14.55 9.65 20.21
C ASN A 316 15.19 10.23 18.94
N GLY A 317 14.88 9.70 17.76
CA GLY A 317 15.33 10.24 16.48
C GLY A 317 14.83 11.65 16.22
N ILE A 318 13.52 11.86 16.37
CA ILE A 318 12.93 13.20 16.23
C ILE A 318 13.49 14.17 17.28
N ARG A 319 13.65 13.72 18.54
CA ARG A 319 14.26 14.54 19.60
C ARG A 319 15.69 14.95 19.24
N GLN A 320 16.53 13.99 18.87
CA GLN A 320 17.92 14.27 18.49
C GLN A 320 17.99 15.20 17.26
N ALA A 321 17.11 15.02 16.28
CA ALA A 321 17.07 15.87 15.10
C ALA A 321 16.69 17.32 15.43
N ARG A 322 15.79 17.52 16.41
CA ARG A 322 15.39 18.84 16.93
C ARG A 322 16.51 19.49 17.76
N GLU A 323 17.22 18.70 18.58
CA GLU A 323 18.31 19.19 19.42
C GLU A 323 19.61 19.48 18.65
N ARG A 324 19.78 18.85 17.47
CA ARG A 324 20.98 19.00 16.64
C ARG A 324 20.97 20.31 15.84
N ILE A 325 21.42 21.40 16.47
CA ILE A 325 21.64 22.69 15.82
C ILE A 325 22.82 22.62 14.85
N VAL A 326 22.58 23.02 13.60
CA VAL A 326 23.56 22.98 12.49
C VAL A 326 23.74 24.32 11.79
N ALA A 327 22.92 25.32 12.11
CA ALA A 327 23.07 26.68 11.60
C ALA A 327 22.61 27.70 12.66
N ARG A 328 23.37 28.78 12.84
CA ARG A 328 22.99 29.90 13.72
C ARG A 328 22.92 31.24 12.99
N SER A 329 23.66 31.37 11.89
CA SER A 329 23.66 32.54 11.00
C SER A 329 23.08 32.23 9.62
N ASP A 330 22.79 33.27 8.83
CA ASP A 330 22.28 33.12 7.46
C ASP A 330 23.33 32.51 6.52
N GLU A 331 24.60 32.82 6.76
CA GLU A 331 25.75 32.18 6.12
C GLU A 331 25.78 30.67 6.41
N ASP A 332 25.61 30.26 7.67
CA ASP A 332 25.59 28.84 8.04
C ASP A 332 24.45 28.10 7.33
N ARG A 333 23.24 28.68 7.29
CA ARG A 333 22.07 28.09 6.63
C ARG A 333 22.33 27.85 5.15
N SER A 334 22.86 28.87 4.48
CA SER A 334 23.20 28.81 3.06
C SER A 334 24.31 27.79 2.78
N GLN A 335 25.35 27.76 3.61
CA GLN A 335 26.46 26.82 3.48
C GLN A 335 26.02 25.37 3.75
N PHE A 336 25.18 25.15 4.76
CA PHE A 336 24.66 23.85 5.13
C PHE A 336 23.88 23.18 3.98
N LEU A 337 22.98 23.94 3.34
CA LEU A 337 22.20 23.47 2.19
C LEU A 337 23.05 23.33 0.93
N LYS A 338 23.95 24.30 0.65
CA LYS A 338 24.87 24.21 -0.49
C LYS A 338 25.78 22.97 -0.42
N ALA A 339 26.31 22.64 0.76
CA ALA A 339 27.12 21.44 0.99
C ALA A 339 26.36 20.12 0.72
N ARG A 340 25.02 20.19 0.62
CA ARG A 340 24.12 19.05 0.35
C ARG A 340 23.51 19.11 -1.05
N GLY A 341 24.08 19.94 -1.93
CA GLY A 341 23.71 19.99 -3.34
C GLY A 341 22.43 20.76 -3.64
N PHE A 342 21.94 21.58 -2.71
CA PHE A 342 20.85 22.52 -3.00
C PHE A 342 21.38 23.76 -3.72
N SER A 343 20.66 24.20 -4.74
CA SER A 343 20.96 25.47 -5.42
C SER A 343 20.69 26.67 -4.51
N ARG A 344 21.20 27.85 -4.89
CA ARG A 344 20.96 29.09 -4.13
C ARG A 344 19.47 29.44 -4.06
N SER A 345 18.73 29.25 -5.15
CA SER A 345 17.30 29.52 -5.22
C SER A 345 16.48 28.53 -4.37
N GLU A 346 16.82 27.25 -4.40
CA GLU A 346 16.19 26.25 -3.52
C GLU A 346 16.50 26.54 -2.06
N SER A 347 17.75 26.89 -1.73
CA SER A 347 18.14 27.20 -0.36
C SER A 347 17.36 28.38 0.21
N ALA A 348 17.22 29.46 -0.57
CA ALA A 348 16.41 30.62 -0.18
C ALA A 348 14.95 30.23 0.07
N ARG A 349 14.36 29.43 -0.83
CA ARG A 349 12.97 28.96 -0.68
C ARG A 349 12.79 28.06 0.55
N ILE A 350 13.73 27.16 0.83
CA ILE A 350 13.67 26.29 2.02
C ILE A 350 13.69 27.16 3.29
N ILE A 351 14.62 28.10 3.37
CA ILE A 351 14.76 29.01 4.53
C ILE A 351 13.50 29.87 4.71
N GLU A 352 12.99 30.45 3.61
CA GLU A 352 11.76 31.25 3.61
C GLU A 352 10.54 30.42 4.02
N THR A 353 10.44 29.19 3.53
CA THR A 353 9.33 28.28 3.89
C THR A 353 9.34 27.99 5.39
N VAL A 354 10.51 27.66 5.95
CA VAL A 354 10.64 27.44 7.40
C VAL A 354 10.33 28.72 8.18
N LEU A 355 10.83 29.87 7.75
CA LEU A 355 10.53 31.15 8.40
C LEU A 355 9.04 31.47 8.41
N ALA A 356 8.35 31.20 7.30
CA ALA A 356 6.91 31.42 7.16
C ALA A 356 6.09 30.46 8.03
N GLU A 357 6.50 29.19 8.14
CA GLU A 357 5.77 28.16 8.90
C GLU A 357 6.10 28.17 10.40
N GLU A 358 7.35 28.43 10.78
CA GLU A 358 7.83 28.37 12.18
C GLU A 358 7.89 29.74 12.86
N GLY A 359 7.79 30.84 12.11
CA GLY A 359 8.04 32.19 12.62
C GLY A 359 9.51 32.48 12.97
N ARG A 360 10.42 31.56 12.67
CA ARG A 360 11.88 31.70 12.87
C ARG A 360 12.66 30.99 11.76
N PRO A 361 13.89 31.43 11.45
CA PRO A 361 14.74 30.72 10.48
C PRO A 361 15.11 29.29 10.96
N PRO A 362 15.47 28.37 10.03
CA PRO A 362 15.90 27.02 10.38
C PRO A 362 17.23 27.04 11.14
N GLU A 363 17.32 26.22 12.18
CA GLU A 363 18.54 26.08 12.99
C GLU A 363 18.94 24.62 13.18
N SER A 364 17.96 23.73 13.36
CA SER A 364 18.16 22.30 13.63
C SER A 364 18.07 21.43 12.37
N ILE A 365 18.58 20.20 12.43
CA ILE A 365 18.36 19.20 11.36
C ILE A 365 16.87 19.04 11.07
N PHE A 366 16.03 18.99 12.11
CA PHE A 366 14.59 18.84 11.95
C PHE A 366 13.97 20.02 11.17
N ASP A 367 14.36 21.26 11.47
CA ASP A 367 13.85 22.44 10.74
C ASP A 367 14.16 22.35 9.24
N PHE A 368 15.39 21.95 8.89
CA PHE A 368 15.77 21.79 7.48
C PHE A 368 15.02 20.64 6.80
N VAL A 369 14.83 19.51 7.48
CA VAL A 369 14.03 18.38 6.96
C VAL A 369 12.61 18.83 6.65
N GLN A 370 11.96 19.51 7.60
CA GLN A 370 10.58 20.01 7.42
C GLN A 370 10.50 21.01 6.25
N GLY A 371 11.45 21.95 6.16
CA GLY A 371 11.50 22.91 5.06
C GLY A 371 11.71 22.27 3.68
N ILE A 372 12.57 21.25 3.57
CA ILE A 372 12.77 20.52 2.31
C ILE A 372 11.51 19.76 1.92
N THR A 373 10.86 19.08 2.87
CA THR A 373 9.64 18.32 2.61
C THR A 373 8.45 19.24 2.30
N ALA A 374 8.39 20.43 2.89
CA ALA A 374 7.45 21.49 2.52
C ALA A 374 7.66 21.98 1.08
N LEU A 375 8.90 22.27 0.71
CA LEU A 375 9.24 22.64 -0.67
C LEU A 375 8.88 21.52 -1.65
N ALA A 376 9.12 20.25 -1.30
CA ALA A 376 8.80 19.10 -2.14
C ALA A 376 7.31 19.03 -2.50
N ARG A 377 6.42 19.33 -1.55
CA ARG A 377 4.96 19.35 -1.77
C ARG A 377 4.49 20.36 -2.82
N THR A 378 5.28 21.40 -3.08
CA THR A 378 4.97 22.41 -4.12
C THR A 378 5.35 21.97 -5.54
N LYS A 379 6.08 20.86 -5.70
CA LYS A 379 6.58 20.40 -7.00
C LYS A 379 5.51 19.63 -7.76
N THR A 380 5.25 20.06 -8.99
CA THR A 380 4.32 19.39 -9.92
C THR A 380 4.89 18.08 -10.46
N HIS A 381 6.21 18.04 -10.70
CA HIS A 381 6.89 16.87 -11.28
C HIS A 381 7.34 15.88 -10.19
N GLN A 382 6.95 14.61 -10.38
CA GLN A 382 7.11 13.54 -9.39
C GLN A 382 8.58 13.19 -9.12
N ASP A 383 9.43 13.19 -10.14
CA ASP A 383 10.86 12.93 -10.07
C ASP A 383 11.58 13.98 -9.20
N VAL A 384 11.28 15.26 -9.43
CA VAL A 384 11.83 16.38 -8.63
C VAL A 384 11.36 16.29 -7.18
N ARG A 385 10.11 15.91 -6.95
CA ARG A 385 9.58 15.70 -5.59
C ARG A 385 10.33 14.59 -4.86
N LEU A 386 10.49 13.43 -5.50
CA LEU A 386 11.17 12.26 -4.93
C LEU A 386 12.65 12.55 -4.61
N ASP A 387 13.34 13.34 -5.44
CA ASP A 387 14.73 13.76 -5.15
C ASP A 387 14.81 14.61 -3.88
N LEU A 388 13.92 15.57 -3.70
CA LEU A 388 13.87 16.39 -2.49
C LEU A 388 13.54 15.56 -1.24
N GLU A 389 12.51 14.71 -1.30
CA GLU A 389 12.12 13.77 -0.24
C GLU A 389 13.29 12.84 0.13
N THR A 390 14.00 12.30 -0.86
CA THR A 390 15.19 11.45 -0.63
C THR A 390 16.32 12.19 0.07
N ARG A 391 16.55 13.46 -0.26
CA ARG A 391 17.57 14.29 0.41
C ARG A 391 17.17 14.64 1.84
N ALA A 392 15.88 14.92 2.10
CA ALA A 392 15.35 15.13 3.43
C ALA A 392 15.52 13.88 4.31
N LYS A 393 15.16 12.70 3.78
CA LYS A 393 15.36 11.42 4.48
C LYS A 393 16.82 11.20 4.87
N ARG A 394 17.76 11.42 3.94
CA ARG A 394 19.21 11.30 4.23
C ARG A 394 19.70 12.26 5.32
N LEU A 395 19.03 13.40 5.54
CA LEU A 395 19.37 14.31 6.63
C LEU A 395 18.93 13.75 7.98
N LEU A 396 17.72 13.19 8.04
CA LEU A 396 17.18 12.59 9.24
C LEU A 396 17.94 11.32 9.63
N ASP A 397 18.25 10.45 8.67
CA ASP A 397 18.99 9.21 8.88
C ASP A 397 20.41 9.44 9.46
N ARG A 398 21.02 10.60 9.17
CA ARG A 398 22.39 10.95 9.63
C ARG A 398 22.45 11.47 11.07
N VAL A 399 21.31 11.64 11.72
CA VAL A 399 21.25 11.98 13.15
C VAL A 399 21.54 10.75 14.00
N HIS A 400 21.32 9.55 13.43
CA HIS A 400 21.46 8.25 14.08
C HIS A 400 22.86 7.64 13.97
#